data_AF-H9TIT7-F1
#
_entry.id   AF-H9TIT7-F1
#
_cell.length_a   1.000
_cell.length_b   1.000
_cell.length_c   1.000
_cell.angle_alpha   90.00
_cell.angle_beta   90.00
_cell.angle_gamma   90.00
#
_symmetry.space_group_name_H-M   'P 1'
#
loop_
_entity.id
_entity.type
_entity.pdbx_description
1 polymer ?
#
loop_
_entity_poly.entity_id
_entity_poly.type
_entity_poly.pdbx_seq_one_letter_code
_entity_poly.pdbx_strand_id
1 'polypeptide(L)' 'MQQCLALNVSDQPIEFKEALCGSWDVAAVTTWPLNVLEPGQKTEIYVAKKQKRGLAPTSKRPSLLGGAQ' A
#
# COMPACT_ATOMS: atom_id res chain seq x y z
N MET A 1 12.21 -4.50 3.11
CA MET A 1 10.77 -4.64 3.38
C MET A 1 10.58 -4.22 4.83
N GLN A 2 9.62 -3.36 5.11
CA GLN A 2 9.35 -2.89 6.48
C GLN A 2 8.21 -3.73 7.05
N GLN A 3 8.35 -4.22 8.28
CA GLN A 3 7.32 -4.94 9.00
C GLN A 3 6.95 -4.18 10.28
N CYS A 4 5.66 -4.04 10.56
CA CYS A 4 5.13 -3.41 11.76
C CYS A 4 4.00 -4.26 12.36
N LEU A 5 3.81 -4.17 13.68
CA LEU A 5 2.68 -4.82 14.37
C LEU A 5 1.57 -3.79 14.61
N ALA A 6 0.33 -4.13 14.26
CA ALA A 6 -0.84 -3.34 14.60
C ALA A 6 -1.66 -4.04 15.68
N LEU A 7 -2.26 -3.25 16.57
CA LEU A 7 -3.18 -3.68 17.63
C LEU A 7 -4.44 -2.82 17.53
N ASN A 8 -5.62 -3.46 17.50
CA ASN A 8 -6.87 -2.74 17.66
C ASN A 8 -7.09 -2.41 19.15
N VAL A 9 -6.94 -1.14 19.51
CA VAL A 9 -7.16 -0.63 20.87
C VAL A 9 -8.57 -0.06 21.09
N SER A 10 -9.41 -0.10 20.06
CA SER A 10 -10.80 0.35 20.15
C SER A 10 -11.72 -0.77 20.65
N ASP A 11 -12.97 -0.42 20.89
CA ASP A 11 -14.07 -1.32 21.27
C ASP A 11 -14.88 -1.81 20.07
N GLN A 12 -14.46 -1.52 18.83
CA GLN A 12 -15.15 -1.90 17.60
C GLN A 12 -14.21 -2.62 16.62
N PRO A 13 -14.75 -3.44 15.70
CA PRO A 13 -13.95 -4.01 14.62
C PRO A 13 -13.37 -2.92 13.71
N ILE A 14 -12.09 -3.05 13.33
CA ILE A 14 -11.42 -2.12 12.41
C ILE A 14 -10.87 -2.89 11.20
N GLU A 15 -11.24 -2.45 10.00
CA GLU A 15 -10.62 -2.89 8.76
C GLU A 15 -9.36 -2.07 8.47
N PHE A 16 -8.24 -2.76 8.23
CA PHE A 16 -7.02 -2.15 7.74
C PHE A 16 -7.11 -1.97 6.21
N LYS A 17 -7.14 -0.72 5.75
CA LYS A 17 -7.22 -0.39 4.32
C LYS A 17 -5.83 -0.16 3.74
N GLU A 18 -5.21 -1.21 3.20
CA GLU A 18 -3.83 -1.16 2.66
C GLU A 18 -3.65 -0.10 1.57
N ALA A 19 -4.69 0.13 0.77
CA ALA A 19 -4.70 1.13 -0.30
C ALA A 19 -4.39 2.56 0.19
N LEU A 20 -4.68 2.86 1.47
CA LEU A 20 -4.40 4.18 2.06
C LEU A 20 -2.94 4.34 2.49
N CYS A 21 -2.17 3.26 2.61
CA CYS A 21 -0.74 3.30 2.96
C CYS A 21 0.17 3.48 1.74
N GLY A 22 -0.40 3.83 0.58
CA GLY A 22 0.35 4.14 -0.64
C GLY A 22 1.19 5.42 -0.51
N SER A 23 2.42 5.36 -1.00
CA SER A 23 3.29 6.53 -1.19
C SER A 23 4.11 6.35 -2.47
N TRP A 24 4.81 7.40 -2.91
CA TRP A 24 5.57 7.41 -4.17
C TRP A 24 6.60 6.26 -4.25
N ASP A 25 7.20 5.92 -3.12
CA ASP A 25 8.23 4.87 -2.97
C ASP A 25 7.67 3.54 -2.45
N VAL A 26 6.36 3.43 -2.20
CA VAL A 26 5.72 2.17 -1.78
C VAL A 26 5.34 1.37 -3.02
N ALA A 27 5.75 0.11 -3.06
CA ALA A 27 5.44 -0.84 -4.12
C ALA A 27 4.17 -1.66 -3.79
N ALA A 28 4.02 -2.09 -2.54
CA ALA A 28 2.87 -2.84 -2.05
C ALA A 28 2.76 -2.76 -0.52
N VAL A 29 1.55 -2.95 0.00
CA VAL A 29 1.23 -3.10 1.42
C VAL A 29 0.28 -4.29 1.58
N THR A 30 0.49 -5.12 2.59
CA THR A 30 -0.40 -6.25 2.92
C THR A 30 -0.39 -6.53 4.42
N THR A 31 -1.45 -7.15 4.93
CA THR A 31 -1.56 -7.61 6.31
C THR A 31 -1.63 -9.12 6.44
N TRP A 32 -1.14 -9.66 7.55
CA TRP A 32 -1.26 -11.08 7.88
C TRP A 32 -1.38 -11.30 9.39
N PRO A 33 -2.26 -12.21 9.88
CA PRO A 33 -3.19 -13.03 9.11
C PRO A 33 -4.56 -12.35 8.88
N LEU A 34 -4.80 -11.19 9.50
CA LEU A 34 -6.11 -10.53 9.53
C LEU A 34 -6.06 -9.17 8.85
N ASN A 35 -7.05 -8.86 7.99
CA ASN A 35 -7.27 -7.50 7.48
C ASN A 35 -8.40 -6.76 8.25
N VAL A 36 -9.26 -7.47 8.97
CA VAL A 36 -10.22 -6.91 9.94
C VAL A 36 -9.83 -7.41 11.33
N LEU A 37 -9.64 -6.48 12.26
CA LEU A 37 -9.23 -6.77 13.62
C LEU A 37 -10.41 -6.49 14.56
N GLU A 38 -10.84 -7.51 15.29
CA GLU A 38 -11.71 -7.36 16.45
C GLU A 38 -10.98 -6.60 17.58
N PRO A 39 -11.70 -6.05 18.57
CA PRO A 39 -11.10 -5.43 19.75
C PRO A 39 -10.02 -6.30 20.40
N GLY A 40 -8.82 -5.75 20.58
CA GLY A 40 -7.67 -6.42 21.19
C GLY A 40 -6.88 -7.35 20.26
N GLN A 41 -7.32 -7.60 19.02
CA GLN A 41 -6.58 -8.41 18.07
C GLN A 41 -5.36 -7.68 17.49
N LYS A 42 -4.42 -8.47 16.98
CA LYS A 42 -3.18 -8.00 16.36
C LYS A 42 -3.00 -8.59 14.97
N THR A 43 -2.35 -7.82 14.09
CA THR A 43 -1.94 -8.27 12.76
C THR A 43 -0.56 -7.70 12.44
N GLU A 44 0.15 -8.35 11.53
CA GLU A 44 1.38 -7.86 10.95
C GLU A 44 1.08 -7.05 9.70
N ILE A 45 1.80 -5.94 9.51
CA ILE A 45 1.73 -5.11 8.31
C ILE A 45 3.08 -5.21 7.62
N TYR A 46 3.06 -5.59 6.35
CA TYR A 46 4.23 -5.68 5.48
C TYR A 46 4.18 -4.58 4.42
N VAL A 47 5.25 -3.78 4.33
CA VAL A 47 5.42 -2.71 3.35
C VAL A 47 6.63 -2.98 2.47
N ALA A 48 6.38 -3.18 1.19
CA ALA A 48 7.42 -3.27 0.16
C ALA A 48 7.71 -1.86 -0.39
N LYS A 49 8.99 -1.50 -0.49
CA LYS A 49 9.46 -0.23 -1.04
C LYS A 49 10.08 -0.45 -2.42
N LYS A 50 9.87 0.49 -3.33
CA LYS A 50 10.52 0.51 -4.65
C LYS A 50 12.01 0.72 -4.45
N GLN A 51 12.83 -0.06 -5.15
CA GLN A 51 14.26 0.25 -5.23
C GLN A 51 14.44 1.53 -6.03
N LYS A 52 15.27 2.46 -5.53
CA LYS A 52 15.70 3.64 -6.30
C LYS A 52 16.65 3.19 -7.43
N ARG A 53 16.11 2.60 -8.51
CA ARG A 53 16.87 2.45 -9.76
C ARG A 53 16.71 3.73 -10.57
N GLY A 54 17.84 4.19 -11.12
CA GLY A 54 17.99 5.47 -11.81
C GLY A 54 17.00 5.69 -12.94
N LEU A 55 16.92 6.95 -13.38
CA LEU A 55 15.96 7.52 -14.35
C LEU A 55 15.14 6.46 -15.09
N ALA A 56 13.86 6.37 -14.73
CA ALA A 56 12.91 5.57 -15.47
C ALA A 56 13.06 5.89 -16.98
N PRO A 57 13.13 4.88 -17.87
CA PRO A 57 13.19 5.14 -19.30
C PRO A 57 12.01 6.04 -19.65
N THR A 58 12.29 7.23 -20.16
CA THR A 58 11.28 8.20 -20.59
C THR A 58 10.66 7.71 -21.89
N SER A 59 9.97 6.57 -21.84
CA SER A 59 9.07 6.17 -22.91
C SER A 59 7.91 7.15 -22.85
N LYS A 60 7.89 8.11 -23.79
CA LYS A 60 6.77 9.04 -23.92
C LYS A 60 5.57 8.23 -24.39
N ARG A 61 4.67 7.90 -23.46
CA ARG A 61 3.38 7.29 -23.80
C ARG A 61 2.59 8.26 -24.68
N PRO A 62 2.22 7.88 -25.91
CA PRO A 62 1.34 8.70 -26.74
C PRO A 62 0.02 8.93 -26.01
N SER A 63 -0.47 10.17 -26.03
CA SER A 63 -1.76 10.51 -25.44
C SER A 63 -2.89 10.03 -26.35
N LEU A 64 -3.78 9.20 -25.82
CA LEU A 64 -5.06 8.87 -26.45
C LEU A 64 -6.10 9.99 -26.32
N LEU A 65 -5.80 11.03 -25.53
CA LEU A 65 -6.65 12.22 -25.40
C LEU A 65 -6.38 13.24 -26.53
N GLY A 66 -5.41 12.98 -27.41
CA GLY A 66 -5.16 13.75 -28.62
C GLY A 66 -5.95 13.17 -29.79
N GLY A 67 -7.21 13.57 -29.93
CA GLY A 67 -8.00 13.30 -31.12
C GLY A 67 -7.40 14.02 -32.33
N ALA A 68 -7.18 13.29 -33.42
CA ALA A 68 -6.99 13.88 -34.74
C ALA A 68 -8.37 14.00 -35.41
N GLN A 69 -8.82 15.24 -35.53
CA GLN A 69 -9.82 15.70 -36.49
C GLN A 69 -9.13 15.98 -37.83
#